data_AF-A0A930MD91-F1
#
_entry.id   AF-A0A930MD91-F1
#
_cell.length_a   1.000
_cell.length_b   1.000
_cell.length_c   1.000
_cell.angle_alpha   90.00
_cell.angle_beta   90.00
_cell.angle_gamma   90.00
#
_symmetry.space_group_name_H-M   'P 1'
#
loop_
_entity.id
_entity.type
_entity.pdbx_description
1 polymer ?
#
loop_
_entity_poly.entity_id
_entity_poly.type
_entity_poly.pdbx_seq_one_letter_code
_entity_poly.pdbx_strand_id
1 'polypeptide(L)'
;MEEQKKLSVRDVLWRKKRARDKVLDAVGKLCEEAWAVVEKLANDRASSAKDAAQARELGLRLRALGYLIEGEHYIDRIAFELRSKEVYLKTNEVSQAYVAEMVVSFLDTIIAYVTQSTWDDRDLRGPYTDALKQSLNAIRQSLVPEEEKQDDSN
;
A
#
# COMPACT_ATOMS: atom_id res chain seq x y z
N MET A 1 3.52 33.76 -17.19
CA MET A 1 4.23 32.79 -16.33
C MET A 1 3.71 33.00 -14.93
N GLU A 2 2.80 32.15 -14.47
CA GLU A 2 2.41 32.17 -13.05
C GLU A 2 3.63 31.75 -12.23
N GLU A 3 4.07 32.60 -11.30
CA GLU A 3 5.08 32.22 -10.32
C GLU A 3 4.59 31.00 -9.55
N GLN A 4 5.23 29.84 -9.77
CA GLN A 4 5.02 28.67 -8.91
C GLN A 4 5.38 29.07 -7.48
N LYS A 5 4.36 29.27 -6.66
CA LYS A 5 4.51 29.61 -5.25
C LYS A 5 5.36 28.52 -4.57
N LYS A 6 6.58 28.87 -4.14
CA LYS A 6 7.47 27.96 -3.42
C LYS A 6 6.73 27.46 -2.16
N LEU A 7 6.50 26.15 -2.10
CA LEU A 7 5.83 25.51 -0.97
C LEU A 7 6.72 25.56 0.26
N SER A 8 6.11 25.78 1.42
CA SER A 8 6.84 25.60 2.68
C SER A 8 7.04 24.11 2.97
N VAL A 9 8.03 23.77 3.81
CA VAL A 9 8.23 22.39 4.30
C VAL A 9 6.94 21.83 4.92
N ARG A 10 6.19 22.66 5.64
CA ARG A 10 4.91 22.26 6.23
C ARG A 10 3.89 21.89 5.16
N ASP A 11 3.80 22.65 4.07
CA ASP A 11 2.87 22.36 2.98
C ASP A 11 3.22 21.04 2.29
N VAL A 12 4.52 20.77 2.09
CA VAL A 12 4.99 19.52 1.49
C VAL A 12 4.66 18.33 2.38
N LEU A 13 5.02 18.39 3.67
CA LEU A 13 4.73 17.32 4.64
C LEU A 13 3.22 17.08 4.79
N TRP A 14 2.41 18.14 4.70
CA TRP A 14 0.95 18.01 4.74
C TRP A 14 0.39 17.32 3.49
N ARG A 15 0.93 17.63 2.30
CA ARG A 15 0.55 16.94 1.06
C ARG A 15 0.94 15.46 1.10
N LYS A 16 2.16 15.15 1.55
CA LYS A 16 2.62 13.77 1.75
C LYS A 16 1.69 13.00 2.69
N LYS A 17 1.39 13.57 3.87
CA LYS A 17 0.43 12.99 4.81
C LYS A 17 -0.91 12.68 4.15
N ARG A 18 -1.49 13.62 3.40
CA ARG A 18 -2.79 13.41 2.75
C ARG A 18 -2.77 12.34 1.67
N ALA A 19 -1.68 12.24 0.91
CA ALA A 19 -1.51 11.17 -0.07
C ALA A 19 -1.47 9.81 0.64
N ARG A 20 -0.65 9.69 1.69
CA ARG A 20 -0.55 8.48 2.51
C ARG A 20 -1.88 8.10 3.17
N ASP A 21 -2.60 9.04 3.76
CA ASP A 21 -3.88 8.78 4.43
C ASP A 21 -4.91 8.17 3.44
N LYS A 22 -4.89 8.57 2.16
CA LYS A 22 -5.72 7.96 1.11
C LYS A 22 -5.30 6.53 0.80
N VAL A 23 -3.99 6.25 0.76
CA VAL A 23 -3.48 4.89 0.53
C VAL A 23 -3.83 3.99 1.71
N LEU A 24 -3.69 4.48 2.95
CA LEU A 24 -4.07 3.75 4.16
C LEU A 24 -5.57 3.42 4.19
N ASP A 25 -6.43 4.36 3.79
CA ASP A 25 -7.87 4.11 3.65
C ASP A 25 -8.16 2.99 2.63
N ALA A 26 -7.48 3.00 1.49
CA ALA A 26 -7.61 1.94 0.49
C ALA A 26 -7.13 0.58 1.01
N VAL A 27 -5.97 0.51 1.67
CA VAL A 27 -5.45 -0.72 2.28
C VAL A 27 -6.38 -1.22 3.41
N GLY A 28 -6.96 -0.31 4.19
CA GLY A 28 -7.93 -0.62 5.24
C GLY A 28 -9.16 -1.33 4.69
N LYS A 29 -9.74 -0.83 3.59
CA LYS A 29 -10.87 -1.49 2.91
C LYS A 29 -10.50 -2.89 2.41
N LEU A 30 -9.32 -3.06 1.83
CA LEU A 30 -8.85 -4.40 1.42
C LEU A 30 -8.70 -5.36 2.62
N CYS A 31 -8.28 -4.84 3.79
CA CYS A 31 -8.24 -5.66 5.01
C CYS A 31 -9.65 -6.10 5.44
N GLU A 32 -10.62 -5.19 5.41
CA GLU A 32 -12.02 -5.50 5.75
C GLU A 32 -12.60 -6.54 4.77
N GLU A 33 -12.36 -6.37 3.46
CA GLU A 33 -12.76 -7.32 2.43
C GLU A 33 -12.14 -8.71 2.65
N ALA A 34 -10.84 -8.77 2.94
CA ALA A 34 -10.17 -10.04 3.23
C ALA A 34 -10.75 -10.71 4.49
N TRP A 35 -11.05 -9.96 5.54
CA TRP A 35 -11.70 -10.50 6.74
C TRP A 35 -13.11 -11.00 6.48
N ALA A 36 -13.90 -10.29 5.67
CA ALA A 36 -15.23 -10.75 5.26
C ALA A 36 -15.15 -12.09 4.51
N VAL A 37 -14.13 -12.29 3.66
CA VAL A 37 -13.87 -13.58 3.00
C VAL A 37 -13.52 -14.67 4.04
N VAL A 38 -12.68 -14.37 5.02
CA VAL A 38 -12.33 -15.31 6.10
C VAL A 38 -13.58 -15.73 6.88
N GLU A 39 -14.43 -14.78 7.26
CA GLU A 39 -15.68 -15.05 7.98
C GLU A 39 -16.65 -15.89 7.16
N LYS A 40 -16.80 -15.58 5.86
CA LYS A 40 -17.63 -16.36 4.94
C LYS A 40 -17.16 -17.81 4.89
N LEU A 41 -15.86 -18.04 4.70
CA LEU A 41 -15.28 -19.39 4.63
C LEU A 41 -15.41 -20.12 5.97
N ALA A 42 -15.18 -19.44 7.09
CA ALA A 42 -15.31 -20.06 8.42
C ALA A 42 -16.75 -20.53 8.72
N ASN A 43 -17.76 -19.84 8.18
CA ASN A 43 -19.17 -20.20 8.35
C ASN A 43 -19.66 -21.24 7.34
N ASP A 44 -18.92 -21.45 6.24
CA ASP A 44 -19.23 -22.48 5.26
C ASP A 44 -18.57 -23.81 5.63
N ARG A 45 -19.39 -24.79 6.02
CA ARG A 45 -18.94 -26.14 6.40
C ARG A 45 -18.36 -26.94 5.23
N ALA A 46 -18.62 -26.52 3.99
CA ALA A 46 -18.05 -27.13 2.79
C ALA A 46 -16.75 -26.46 2.34
N SER A 47 -16.33 -25.37 3.00
CA SER A 47 -15.15 -24.61 2.60
C SER A 47 -13.86 -25.42 2.75
N SER A 48 -12.94 -25.20 1.80
CA SER A 48 -11.61 -25.79 1.87
C SER A 48 -10.78 -25.12 2.98
N ALA A 49 -10.13 -25.92 3.81
CA ALA A 49 -9.17 -25.43 4.79
C ALA A 49 -8.03 -24.61 4.14
N LYS A 50 -7.71 -24.93 2.87
CA LYS A 50 -6.73 -24.22 2.06
C LYS A 50 -7.19 -22.79 1.72
N ASP A 51 -8.42 -22.63 1.26
CA ASP A 51 -9.00 -21.32 0.91
C ASP A 51 -9.09 -20.43 2.15
N ALA A 52 -9.52 -21.01 3.28
CA ALA A 52 -9.57 -20.28 4.55
C ALA A 52 -8.18 -19.86 5.03
N ALA A 53 -7.15 -20.67 4.81
CA ALA A 53 -5.77 -20.30 5.11
C ALA A 53 -5.26 -19.18 4.18
N GLN A 54 -5.57 -19.25 2.88
CA GLN A 54 -5.19 -18.23 1.90
C GLN A 54 -5.83 -16.87 2.20
N ALA A 55 -7.13 -16.85 2.53
CA ALA A 55 -7.83 -15.63 2.91
C ALA A 55 -7.22 -14.97 4.15
N ARG A 56 -6.88 -15.78 5.17
CA ARG A 56 -6.23 -15.29 6.40
C ARG A 56 -4.84 -14.70 6.11
N GLU A 57 -4.04 -15.40 5.31
CA GLU A 57 -2.71 -14.93 4.92
C GLU A 57 -2.79 -13.59 4.17
N LEU A 58 -3.76 -13.43 3.26
CA LEU A 58 -4.01 -12.16 2.59
C LEU A 58 -4.35 -11.04 3.58
N GLY A 59 -5.28 -11.29 4.50
CA GLY A 59 -5.65 -10.30 5.52
C GLY A 59 -4.46 -9.87 6.38
N LEU A 60 -3.60 -10.82 6.77
CA LEU A 60 -2.38 -10.52 7.54
C LEU A 60 -1.37 -9.71 6.75
N ARG A 61 -1.14 -10.05 5.46
CA ARG A 61 -0.25 -9.29 4.57
C ARG A 61 -0.75 -7.88 4.34
N LEU A 62 -2.04 -7.69 4.07
CA LEU A 62 -2.64 -6.36 3.89
C LEU A 62 -2.50 -5.51 5.15
N ARG A 63 -2.72 -6.11 6.33
CA ARG A 63 -2.50 -5.44 7.60
C ARG A 63 -1.04 -5.04 7.82
N ALA A 64 -0.10 -5.93 7.49
CA ALA A 64 1.32 -5.66 7.56
C ALA A 64 1.74 -4.53 6.59
N LEU A 65 1.16 -4.47 5.39
CA LEU A 65 1.37 -3.38 4.45
C LEU A 65 0.92 -2.03 5.05
N GLY A 66 -0.22 -2.00 5.74
CA GLY A 66 -0.67 -0.80 6.46
C GLY A 66 0.37 -0.28 7.46
N TYR A 67 0.94 -1.17 8.28
CA TYR A 67 2.00 -0.81 9.22
C TYR A 67 3.27 -0.30 8.53
N LEU A 68 3.65 -0.90 7.40
CA LEU A 68 4.81 -0.42 6.64
C LEU A 68 4.55 0.99 6.09
N ILE A 69 3.37 1.26 5.55
CA ILE A 69 3.00 2.59 5.04
C ILE A 69 2.98 3.63 6.17
N GLU A 70 2.45 3.28 7.35
CA GLU A 70 2.54 4.14 8.54
C GLU A 70 3.99 4.40 8.96
N GLY A 71 4.90 3.46 8.74
CA GLY A 71 6.35 3.60 8.97
C GLY A 71 6.96 4.86 8.35
N GLU A 72 6.55 5.20 7.12
CA GLU A 72 7.01 6.41 6.42
C GLU A 72 6.64 7.68 7.19
N HIS A 73 5.48 7.69 7.85
CA HIS A 73 5.02 8.83 8.64
C HIS A 73 6.01 9.21 9.74
N TYR A 74 6.61 8.22 10.39
CA TYR A 74 7.54 8.45 11.48
C TYR A 74 8.83 9.11 10.99
N ILE A 75 9.26 8.82 9.76
CA ILE A 75 10.40 9.48 9.11
C ILE A 75 10.09 10.97 8.86
N ASP A 76 8.94 11.26 8.26
CA ASP A 76 8.48 12.64 8.01
C ASP A 76 8.29 13.44 9.32
N ARG A 77 7.91 12.76 10.41
CA ARG A 77 7.72 13.38 11.72
C ARG A 77 9.03 13.91 12.31
N ILE A 78 10.15 13.21 12.10
CA ILE A 78 11.49 13.68 12.48
C ILE A 78 11.80 15.03 11.81
N ALA A 79 11.49 15.15 10.51
CA ALA A 79 11.65 16.39 9.74
C ALA A 79 10.83 17.54 10.34
N PHE A 80 9.58 17.25 10.70
CA PHE A 80 8.65 18.21 11.27
C PHE A 80 9.10 18.71 12.66
N GLU A 81 9.62 17.81 13.49
CA GLU A 81 10.01 18.13 14.87
C GLU A 81 11.34 18.89 14.93
N LEU A 82 12.35 18.48 14.15
CA LEU A 82 13.69 19.07 14.20
C LEU A 82 13.82 20.37 13.39
N ARG A 83 12.92 20.64 12.43
CA ARG A 83 12.78 21.92 11.71
C ARG A 83 14.07 22.49 11.07
N SER A 84 15.01 21.62 10.72
CA SER A 84 16.23 21.98 9.98
C SER A 84 16.09 21.61 8.50
N LYS A 85 16.63 22.45 7.62
CA LYS A 85 16.69 22.17 6.18
C LYS A 85 17.45 20.88 5.88
N GLU A 86 18.58 20.66 6.56
CA GLU A 86 19.41 19.47 6.37
C GLU A 86 18.65 18.21 6.77
N VAL A 87 17.99 18.24 7.94
CA VAL A 87 17.15 17.13 8.39
C VAL A 87 16.04 16.87 7.39
N TYR A 88 15.34 17.91 6.91
CA TYR A 88 14.27 17.75 5.93
C TYR A 88 14.76 17.05 4.65
N LEU A 89 15.88 17.50 4.08
CA LEU A 89 16.45 16.89 2.88
C LEU A 89 16.79 15.41 3.13
N LYS A 90 17.43 15.11 4.26
CA LYS A 90 17.81 13.74 4.60
C LYS A 90 16.62 12.85 4.85
N THR A 91 15.62 13.31 5.61
CA THR A 91 14.39 12.55 5.85
C THR A 91 13.61 12.32 4.57
N ASN A 92 13.66 13.25 3.60
CA ASN A 92 12.99 13.08 2.33
C ASN A 92 13.64 11.97 1.49
N GLU A 93 14.98 11.95 1.39
CA GLU A 93 15.72 10.85 0.76
C GLU A 93 15.40 9.49 1.42
N VAL A 94 15.43 9.46 2.76
CA VAL A 94 15.17 8.23 3.52
C VAL A 94 13.70 7.78 3.38
N SER A 95 12.73 8.70 3.35
CA SER A 95 11.31 8.39 3.10
C SER A 95 11.12 7.80 1.71
N GLN A 96 11.76 8.37 0.68
CA GLN A 96 11.70 7.83 -0.68
C GLN A 96 12.29 6.42 -0.78
N ALA A 97 13.49 6.21 -0.23
CA ALA A 97 14.13 4.90 -0.19
C ALA A 97 13.30 3.88 0.60
N TYR A 98 12.76 4.27 1.75
CA TYR A 98 11.88 3.42 2.56
C TYR A 98 10.63 3.00 1.78
N VAL A 99 9.98 3.91 1.06
CA VAL A 99 8.80 3.57 0.25
C VAL A 99 9.18 2.60 -0.88
N ALA A 100 10.27 2.84 -1.62
CA ALA A 100 10.68 1.97 -2.73
C ALA A 100 11.15 0.58 -2.24
N GLU A 101 12.07 0.56 -1.28
CA GLU A 101 12.77 -0.66 -0.86
C GLU A 101 11.97 -1.50 0.12
N MET A 102 11.08 -0.89 0.93
CA MET A 102 10.28 -1.62 1.92
C MET A 102 8.83 -1.73 1.49
N VAL A 103 8.16 -0.60 1.25
CA VAL A 103 6.69 -0.60 1.05
C VAL A 103 6.31 -1.21 -0.30
N VAL A 104 6.87 -0.69 -1.40
CA VAL A 104 6.58 -1.16 -2.77
C VAL A 104 7.07 -2.60 -2.94
N SER A 105 8.28 -2.91 -2.47
CA SER A 105 8.81 -4.28 -2.50
C SER A 105 7.90 -5.26 -1.76
N PHE A 106 7.41 -4.92 -0.57
CA PHE A 106 6.46 -5.77 0.16
C PHE A 106 5.12 -5.91 -0.56
N LEU A 107 4.57 -4.81 -1.09
CA LEU A 107 3.36 -4.82 -1.90
C LEU A 107 3.47 -5.74 -3.12
N ASP A 108 4.61 -5.71 -3.81
CA ASP A 108 4.88 -6.59 -4.96
C ASP A 108 4.86 -8.08 -4.54
N THR A 109 5.29 -8.41 -3.32
CA THR A 109 5.13 -9.78 -2.79
C THR A 109 3.68 -10.18 -2.57
N ILE A 110 2.80 -9.24 -2.21
CA ILE A 110 1.36 -9.50 -2.05
C ILE A 110 0.74 -9.76 -3.43
N ILE A 111 1.07 -8.92 -4.42
CA ILE A 111 0.59 -9.09 -5.81
C ILE A 111 1.05 -10.45 -6.36
N ALA A 112 2.31 -10.82 -6.15
CA ALA A 112 2.84 -12.12 -6.54
C ALA A 112 2.10 -13.27 -5.83
N TYR A 113 1.87 -13.15 -4.53
CA TYR A 113 1.15 -14.15 -3.75
C TYR A 113 -0.29 -14.34 -4.26
N VAL A 114 -1.05 -13.27 -4.51
CA VAL A 114 -2.41 -13.34 -5.07
C VAL A 114 -2.39 -13.98 -6.45
N THR A 115 -1.36 -13.73 -7.26
CA THR A 115 -1.23 -14.28 -8.61
C THR A 115 -0.94 -15.79 -8.61
N GLN A 116 -0.12 -16.25 -7.66
CA GLN A 116 0.29 -17.65 -7.55
C GLN A 116 -0.69 -18.49 -6.73
N SER A 117 -1.53 -17.86 -5.91
CA SER A 117 -2.50 -18.55 -5.05
C SER A 117 -3.54 -19.33 -5.87
N THR A 118 -3.77 -20.57 -5.48
CA THR A 118 -4.79 -21.43 -6.08
C THR A 118 -5.89 -21.67 -5.07
N TRP A 119 -7.10 -21.22 -5.40
CA TRP A 119 -8.30 -21.42 -4.59
C TRP A 119 -9.08 -22.62 -5.10
N ASP A 120 -9.65 -23.39 -4.20
CA ASP A 120 -10.49 -24.54 -4.51
C ASP A 120 -11.91 -24.08 -4.89
N ASP A 121 -12.44 -23.05 -4.21
CA ASP A 121 -13.65 -22.32 -4.59
C ASP A 121 -13.38 -21.43 -5.82
N ARG A 122 -13.86 -21.89 -6.98
CA ARG A 122 -13.69 -21.19 -8.26
C ARG A 122 -14.56 -19.94 -8.38
N ASP A 123 -15.70 -19.90 -7.70
CA ASP A 123 -16.62 -18.76 -7.74
C ASP A 123 -16.07 -17.61 -6.91
N LEU A 124 -15.35 -17.91 -5.83
CA LEU A 124 -14.61 -16.93 -5.05
C LEU A 124 -13.33 -16.48 -5.78
N ARG A 125 -12.62 -17.40 -6.46
CA ARG A 125 -11.30 -17.13 -7.05
C ARG A 125 -11.28 -15.97 -8.03
N GLY A 126 -12.07 -16.04 -9.10
CA GLY A 126 -11.94 -15.10 -10.22
C GLY A 126 -12.24 -13.66 -9.80
N PRO A 127 -13.49 -13.36 -9.42
CA PRO A 127 -13.90 -11.98 -9.12
C PRO A 127 -13.13 -11.33 -7.96
N TYR A 128 -12.88 -12.06 -6.87
CA TYR A 128 -12.17 -11.49 -5.71
C TYR A 128 -10.70 -11.24 -6.01
N THR A 129 -9.99 -12.22 -6.61
CA THR A 129 -8.55 -12.05 -6.86
C THR A 129 -8.27 -11.02 -7.94
N ASP A 130 -9.12 -10.90 -8.95
CA ASP A 130 -8.98 -9.88 -10.00
C ASP A 130 -9.23 -8.47 -9.44
N ALA A 131 -10.29 -8.28 -8.64
CA ALA A 131 -10.55 -7.03 -7.95
C ALA A 131 -9.42 -6.65 -6.99
N LEU A 132 -8.92 -7.61 -6.21
CA LEU A 132 -7.80 -7.39 -5.29
C LEU A 132 -6.53 -6.97 -6.04
N LYS A 133 -6.18 -7.66 -7.13
CA LYS A 133 -5.02 -7.27 -7.96
C LYS A 133 -5.17 -5.87 -8.53
N GLN A 134 -6.36 -5.50 -9.02
CA GLN A 134 -6.61 -4.17 -9.55
C GLN A 134 -6.37 -3.10 -8.48
N SER A 135 -6.93 -3.30 -7.28
CA SER A 135 -6.76 -2.38 -6.15
C SER A 135 -5.31 -2.28 -5.67
N LEU A 136 -4.60 -3.40 -5.58
CA LEU A 136 -3.17 -3.42 -5.21
C LEU A 136 -2.30 -2.68 -6.23
N ASN A 137 -2.58 -2.83 -7.53
CA ASN A 137 -1.87 -2.09 -8.57
C ASN A 137 -2.17 -0.58 -8.52
N ALA A 138 -3.40 -0.18 -8.21
CA ALA A 138 -3.74 1.23 -8.02
C ALA A 138 -3.02 1.83 -6.80
N ILE A 139 -2.90 1.06 -5.71
CA ILE A 139 -2.09 1.44 -4.54
C ILE A 139 -0.62 1.59 -4.93
N ARG A 140 -0.07 0.62 -5.66
CA ARG A 140 1.32 0.65 -6.15
C ARG A 140 1.60 1.92 -6.95
N GLN A 141 0.74 2.24 -7.91
CA GLN A 141 0.85 3.46 -8.73
C GLN A 141 0.76 4.76 -7.90
N SER A 142 0.08 4.73 -6.75
CA SER A 142 -0.03 5.89 -5.87
C SER A 142 1.21 6.10 -5.00
N LEU A 143 2.00 5.05 -4.78
CA LEU A 143 3.23 5.06 -3.98
C LEU A 143 4.49 5.37 -4.82
N VAL A 144 4.46 5.06 -6.11
CA VAL A 144 5.55 5.37 -7.05
C VAL A 144 5.50 6.86 -7.46
N PRO A 145 6.59 7.64 -7.30
CA PRO A 145 6.66 9.04 -7.73
C PRO A 145 6.32 9.23 -9.23
N GLU A 146 5.75 10.38 -9.61
CA GLU A 146 5.42 10.66 -11.01
C GLU A 146 6.64 10.75 -11.94
N GLU A 147 7.83 11.04 -11.39
CA GLU A 147 9.10 11.08 -12.15
C GLU A 147 9.49 9.70 -12.73
N GLU A 148 8.99 8.60 -12.14
CA GLU A 148 9.18 7.23 -12.66
C GLU A 148 8.02 6.77 -13.56
N LYS A 149 6.99 7.60 -13.79
CA LYS A 149 5.84 7.28 -14.67
C LYS A 149 6.05 7.73 -16.12
N GLN A 150 7.19 8.34 -16.43
CA GLN A 150 7.60 8.77 -17.77
C GLN A 150 8.94 8.14 -18.14
N ASP A 151 8.99 6.81 -18.28
CA ASP A 151 10.11 6.18 -18.99
C ASP A 151 9.67 4.93 -19.75
N ASP A 152 8.59 5.06 -20.54
CA ASP A 152 8.15 4.08 -21.53
C ASP A 152 7.68 4.78 -22.82
N SER A 153 8.41 5.82 -23.25
CA SER A 153 8.17 6.47 -24.54
C SER A 153 9.48 7.01 -25.10
N ASN A 154 10.30 6.12 -25.64
CA ASN A 154 11.38 6.42 -26.57
C ASN A 154 11.36 5.42 -27.72
#